data_AF-A0A259CC74-F1
#
_entry.id   AF-A0A259CC74-F1
#
_cell.length_a   1.000
_cell.length_b   1.000
_cell.length_c   1.000
_cell.angle_alpha   90.00
_cell.angle_beta   90.00
_cell.angle_gamma   90.00
#
_symmetry.space_group_name_H-M   'P 1'
#
loop_
_entity.id
_entity.type
_entity.pdbx_description
1 polymer ?
#
loop_
_entity_poly.entity_id
_entity_poly.type
_entity_poly.pdbx_seq_one_letter_code
_entity_poly.pdbx_strand_id
1 'polypeptide(L)'
;MGAAFQSCWRAPPGSAGSRITLRFGLSASGELKGPPRATFSALAGRAEDQRAFVAAALTAIARCTPLVMREDLARVVASRVLTVTFSAPVRGLDI
;
A
#
# COMPACT_ATOMS: atom_id res chain seq x y z
N MET A 1 6.32 -9.83 1.55
CA MET A 1 6.25 -8.39 1.92
C MET A 1 4.85 -7.81 1.83
N GLY A 2 3.98 -8.22 0.89
CA GLY A 2 2.62 -7.67 0.78
C GLY A 2 1.82 -7.71 2.10
N ALA A 3 1.89 -8.81 2.87
CA ALA A 3 1.14 -8.99 4.11
C ALA A 3 1.41 -7.92 5.19
N ALA A 4 2.64 -7.43 5.31
CA ALA A 4 2.97 -6.42 6.32
C ALA A 4 2.17 -5.13 6.08
N PHE A 5 2.13 -4.64 4.84
CA PHE A 5 1.38 -3.45 4.48
C PHE A 5 -0.14 -3.64 4.52
N GLN A 6 -0.63 -4.87 4.27
CA GLN A 6 -2.05 -5.18 4.43
C GLN A 6 -2.50 -5.09 5.90
N SER A 7 -1.60 -5.32 6.87
CA SER A 7 -1.96 -5.20 8.29
C SER A 7 -2.27 -3.76 8.73
N CYS A 8 -1.64 -2.77 8.10
CA CYS A 8 -1.92 -1.34 8.34
C CYS A 8 -3.09 -0.80 7.50
N TRP A 9 -3.68 -1.63 6.65
CA TRP A 9 -4.66 -1.20 5.67
C TRP A 9 -6.09 -1.52 6.12
N ARG A 10 -6.96 -0.52 5.96
CA ARG A 10 -8.41 -0.71 6.01
C ARG A 10 -9.02 0.07 4.86
N ALA A 11 -9.77 -0.62 4.01
CA ALA A 11 -10.49 0.02 2.93
C ALA A 11 -11.51 1.03 3.50
N PRO A 12 -11.49 2.30 3.03
CA PRO A 12 -12.49 3.27 3.45
C PRO A 12 -13.91 2.86 2.97
N PRO A 13 -14.97 3.29 3.66
CA PRO A 13 -16.34 3.09 3.19
C PRO A 13 -16.54 3.67 1.78
N GLY A 14 -17.44 3.09 0.99
CA GLY A 14 -17.77 3.58 -0.36
C GLY A 14 -16.73 3.25 -1.44
N SER A 15 -15.57 2.69 -1.09
CA SER A 15 -14.50 2.39 -2.06
C SER A 15 -14.56 0.98 -2.64
N ALA A 16 -15.64 0.22 -2.44
CA ALA A 16 -15.76 -1.17 -2.89
C ALA A 16 -15.49 -1.28 -4.40
N GLY A 17 -14.66 -2.26 -4.79
CA GLY A 17 -14.18 -2.43 -6.17
C GLY A 17 -12.93 -1.62 -6.53
N SER A 18 -12.46 -0.72 -5.66
CA SER A 18 -11.24 0.03 -5.90
C SER A 18 -9.98 -0.82 -5.71
N ARG A 19 -8.98 -0.56 -6.55
CA ARG A 19 -7.64 -1.17 -6.49
C ARG A 19 -6.58 -0.14 -6.90
N ILE A 20 -5.49 -0.08 -6.13
CA ILE A 20 -4.32 0.74 -6.46
C ILE A 20 -3.04 -0.07 -6.21
N THR A 21 -2.07 0.03 -7.10
CA THR A 21 -0.72 -0.51 -6.89
C THR A 21 0.25 0.65 -6.74
N LEU A 22 0.97 0.68 -5.62
CA LEU A 22 1.97 1.70 -5.31
C LEU A 22 3.37 1.07 -5.39
N ARG A 23 4.33 1.81 -5.95
CA ARG A 23 5.75 1.50 -5.92
C ARG A 23 6.52 2.47 -5.03
N PHE A 24 7.48 1.98 -4.26
CA PHE A 24 8.34 2.78 -3.39
C PHE A 24 9.62 2.02 -3.03
N GLY A 25 10.64 2.71 -2.52
CA GLY A 25 11.82 2.07 -1.94
C GLY A 25 11.74 2.07 -0.42
N LEU A 26 12.50 1.18 0.23
CA LEU A 26 12.79 1.28 1.66
C LEU A 26 14.31 1.42 1.86
N SER A 27 14.73 2.08 2.93
CA SER A 27 16.12 2.07 3.40
C SER A 27 16.45 0.73 4.07
N ALA A 28 17.73 0.51 4.38
CA ALA A 28 18.14 -0.63 5.21
C ALA A 28 17.56 -0.55 6.64
N SER A 29 17.25 0.65 7.14
CA SER A 29 16.51 0.87 8.40
C SER A 29 14.99 0.64 8.28
N GLY A 30 14.49 0.31 7.09
CA GLY A 30 13.06 0.07 6.84
C GLY A 30 12.22 1.34 6.66
N GLU A 31 12.85 2.51 6.60
CA GLU A 31 12.19 3.79 6.35
C GLU A 31 11.83 3.96 4.88
N LEU A 32 10.80 4.76 4.62
CA LEU A 32 10.33 5.03 3.27
C LEU A 32 11.34 5.90 2.49
N LYS A 33 11.78 5.42 1.32
CA LYS A 33 12.61 6.19 0.40
C LYS A 33 11.75 6.84 -0.68
N GLY A 34 11.55 8.14 -0.54
CA GLY A 34 10.77 8.96 -1.47
C GLY A 34 9.26 8.69 -1.40
N PRO A 35 8.45 9.51 -2.08
CA PRO A 35 7.00 9.33 -2.06
C PRO A 35 6.58 8.07 -2.84
N PRO A 36 5.63 7.27 -2.32
CA PRO A 36 5.05 6.18 -3.08
C PRO A 36 4.36 6.70 -4.34
N ARG A 37 4.55 6.00 -5.46
CA ARG A 37 3.96 6.38 -6.75
C ARG A 37 3.04 5.29 -7.25
N ALA A 38 1.88 5.68 -7.76
CA ALA A 38 0.96 4.74 -8.40
C ALA A 38 1.57 4.19 -9.70
N THR A 39 1.50 2.88 -9.87
CA THR A 39 1.78 2.19 -11.14
C THR A 39 0.53 1.60 -11.76
N PHE A 40 -0.54 1.45 -10.97
CA PHE A 40 -1.86 1.06 -11.42
C PHE A 40 -2.91 1.72 -10.52
N SER A 41 -4.01 2.17 -11.11
CA SER A 41 -5.17 2.68 -10.38
C SER A 41 -6.46 2.36 -11.13
N ALA A 42 -7.39 1.69 -10.45
CA ALA A 42 -8.77 1.54 -10.85
C ALA A 42 -9.63 1.88 -9.62
N LEU A 43 -10.22 3.07 -9.59
CA LEU A 43 -10.92 3.60 -8.42
C LEU A 43 -12.42 3.68 -8.72
N ALA A 44 -13.23 3.24 -7.77
CA ALA A 44 -14.69 3.23 -7.86
C ALA A 44 -15.30 4.31 -6.94
N GLY A 45 -16.57 4.65 -7.18
CA GLY A 45 -17.30 5.63 -6.38
C GLY A 45 -17.05 7.09 -6.79
N ARG A 46 -17.50 8.03 -5.94
CA ARG A 46 -17.40 9.47 -6.20
C ARG A 46 -15.96 9.95 -6.03
N ALA A 47 -15.65 11.15 -6.52
CA ALA A 47 -14.31 11.73 -6.41
C ALA A 47 -13.79 11.78 -4.96
N GLU A 48 -14.68 12.01 -3.99
CA GLU A 48 -14.33 12.00 -2.56
C GLU A 48 -13.92 10.60 -2.09
N ASP A 49 -14.65 9.55 -2.52
CA ASP A 49 -14.37 8.16 -2.17
C ASP A 49 -13.03 7.70 -2.77
N GLN A 50 -12.77 8.09 -4.02
CA GLN A 50 -11.51 7.80 -4.71
C GLN A 50 -10.32 8.49 -4.01
N ARG A 51 -10.47 9.76 -3.62
CA ARG A 51 -9.43 10.48 -2.86
C ARG A 51 -9.19 9.85 -1.50
N ALA A 52 -10.26 9.47 -0.78
CA ALA A 52 -10.15 8.77 0.50
C ALA A 52 -9.42 7.42 0.36
N PHE A 53 -9.69 6.67 -0.72
CA PHE A 53 -9.01 5.41 -1.00
C PHE A 53 -7.51 5.59 -1.21
N VAL A 54 -7.11 6.57 -2.03
CA VAL A 54 -5.68 6.87 -2.26
C VAL A 54 -5.00 7.34 -0.97
N ALA A 55 -5.65 8.25 -0.21
CA ALA A 55 -5.12 8.76 1.05
C ALA A 55 -4.93 7.64 2.08
N ALA A 56 -5.87 6.71 2.18
CA ALA A 56 -5.75 5.55 3.06
C ALA A 56 -4.55 4.68 2.66
N ALA A 57 -4.26 4.54 1.37
CA ALA A 57 -3.21 3.61 0.89
C ALA A 57 -1.83 4.18 1.20
N LEU A 58 -1.66 5.48 0.99
CA LEU A 58 -0.47 6.23 1.40
C LEU A 58 -0.30 6.21 2.92
N THR A 59 -1.40 6.40 3.67
CA THR A 59 -1.38 6.34 5.15
C THR A 59 -1.00 4.96 5.67
N ALA A 60 -1.49 3.89 5.04
CA ALA A 60 -1.13 2.52 5.41
C ALA A 60 0.37 2.26 5.24
N ILE A 61 0.97 2.71 4.13
CA ILE A 61 2.43 2.63 3.94
C ILE A 61 3.15 3.41 5.03
N ALA A 62 2.76 4.67 5.26
CA ALA A 62 3.42 5.53 6.25
C ALA A 62 3.36 4.95 7.68
N ARG A 63 2.22 4.38 8.08
CA ARG A 63 2.03 3.76 9.40
C ARG A 63 2.80 2.45 9.57
N CYS A 64 3.01 1.72 8.49
CA CYS A 64 3.77 0.47 8.48
C CYS A 64 5.29 0.69 8.34
N THR A 65 5.74 1.95 8.24
CA THR A 65 7.16 2.30 8.21
C THR A 65 7.57 3.04 9.49
N PRO A 66 8.77 2.78 10.05
CA PRO A 66 9.80 1.87 9.52
C PRO A 66 9.43 0.39 9.65
N LEU A 67 9.68 -0.39 8.59
CA LEU A 67 9.42 -1.82 8.59
C LEU A 67 10.57 -2.55 9.28
N VAL A 68 10.29 -3.21 10.41
CA VAL A 68 11.29 -4.04 11.11
C VAL A 68 11.60 -5.28 10.26
N MET A 69 12.86 -5.40 9.86
CA MET A 69 13.35 -6.48 9.02
C MET A 69 14.55 -7.15 9.69
N ARG A 70 14.78 -8.42 9.36
CA ARG A 70 16.04 -9.09 9.67
C ARG A 70 17.17 -8.50 8.82
N GLU A 71 18.42 -8.55 9.31
CA GLU A 71 19.59 -7.95 8.64
C GLU A 71 19.83 -8.46 7.21
N ASP A 72 19.62 -9.76 6.98
CA ASP A 72 19.73 -10.39 5.66
C ASP A 72 18.77 -9.74 4.65
N LEU A 73 17.52 -9.52 5.09
CA LEU A 73 16.48 -8.92 4.27
C LEU A 73 16.71 -7.41 4.07
N ALA A 74 17.13 -6.71 5.13
CA ALA A 74 17.39 -5.27 5.09
C ALA A 74 18.38 -4.87 3.98
N ARG A 75 19.46 -5.65 3.84
CA ARG A 75 20.47 -5.43 2.80
C ARG A 75 19.91 -5.61 1.38
N VAL A 76 19.08 -6.63 1.19
CA VAL A 76 18.45 -6.89 -0.11
C VAL A 76 17.46 -5.78 -0.46
N VAL A 77 16.56 -5.45 0.46
CA VAL A 77 15.47 -4.48 0.25
C VAL A 77 15.98 -3.08 -0.03
N ALA A 78 17.08 -2.65 0.61
CA ALA A 78 17.66 -1.32 0.41
C ALA A 78 18.03 -1.00 -1.06
N SER A 79 18.24 -2.04 -1.88
CA SER A 79 18.59 -1.96 -3.30
C SER A 79 17.41 -2.14 -4.25
N ARG A 80 16.19 -2.34 -3.73
CA ARG A 80 15.02 -2.74 -4.52
C ARG A 80 13.90 -1.70 -4.46
N VAL A 81 13.13 -1.66 -5.54
CA VAL A 81 11.82 -1.01 -5.56
C VAL A 81 10.77 -2.07 -5.21
N LEU A 82 9.95 -1.77 -4.21
CA LEU A 82 8.84 -2.60 -3.77
C LEU A 82 7.55 -2.16 -4.44
N THR A 83 6.62 -3.09 -4.60
CA THR A 83 5.25 -2.83 -5.04
C THR A 83 4.26 -3.45 -4.05
N VAL A 84 3.17 -2.73 -3.77
CA VAL A 84 2.07 -3.19 -2.94
C VAL A 84 0.76 -2.81 -3.61
N THR A 85 -0.17 -3.76 -3.68
CA THR A 85 -1.52 -3.54 -4.17
C THR A 85 -2.49 -3.48 -2.99
N PHE A 86 -3.23 -2.39 -2.88
CA PHE A 86 -4.36 -2.27 -1.96
C PHE A 86 -5.66 -2.42 -2.74
N SER A 87 -6.57 -3.23 -2.22
CA SER A 87 -7.88 -3.46 -2.83
C SER A 87 -8.98 -3.40 -1.79
N ALA A 88 -10.10 -2.78 -2.17
CA ALA A 88 -11.36 -2.89 -1.45
C ALA A 88 -12.21 -3.94 -2.17
N PRO A 89 -12.40 -5.13 -1.59
CA PRO A 89 -13.24 -6.15 -2.21
C PRO A 89 -14.68 -5.63 -2.35
N VAL A 90 -15.36 -6.05 -3.42
CA VAL A 90 -16.80 -5.88 -3.52
C VAL A 90 -17.42 -6.85 -2.52
N ARG A 91 -18.16 -6.36 -1.52
CA ARG A 91 -18.89 -7.26 -0.60
C ARG A 91 -19.87 -8.09 -1.45
N GLY A 92 -19.67 -9.41 -1.47
CA GLY A 92 -20.45 -10.36 -2.27
C GLY A 92 -19.66 -11.20 -3.29
N LEU A 93 -18.32 -11.08 -3.33
CA LEU A 93 -17.47 -11.99 -4.12
C LEU A 93 -16.37 -12.58 -3.22
N ASP A 94 -16.79 -13.41 -2.28
CA ASP A 94 -15.93 -14.40 -1.65
C ASP A 94 -16.00 -15.65 -2.56
N ILE A 95 -14.98 -15.89 -3.38
CA ILE A 95 -14.75 -17.19 -4.04
C ILE A 95 -13.48 -17.79 -3.45
#